data_AF-A0A972TS03-F1
#
_entry.id   AF-A0A972TS03-F1
#
_cell.length_a   1.000
_cell.length_b   1.000
_cell.length_c   1.000
_cell.angle_alpha   90.00
_cell.angle_beta   90.00
_cell.angle_gamma   90.00
#
_symmetry.space_group_name_H-M   'P 1'
#
loop_
_entity.id
_entity.type
_entity.pdbx_description
1 polymer ?
#
loop_
_entity_poly.entity_id
_entity_poly.type
_entity_poly.pdbx_seq_one_letter_code
_entity_poly.pdbx_strand_id
1 'polypeptide(L)' 'MIDLTVISGTGFYDFPGLEEGIDQTIDTKFGDASVRSGVIDGKKVAFIARNGMTKQSHIKEKRE' A
#
# COMPACT_ATOMS: atom_id res chain seq x y z
N MET A 1 -8.51 0.67 -12.60
CA MET A 1 -9.19 -0.55 -12.18
C MET A 1 -8.21 -1.36 -11.35
N ILE A 2 -8.63 -1.82 -10.17
CA ILE A 2 -7.86 -2.68 -9.27
C ILE A 2 -8.42 -4.10 -9.44
N ASP A 3 -7.54 -5.09 -9.56
CA ASP A 3 -7.91 -6.48 -9.77
C ASP A 3 -8.15 -7.22 -8.44
N LEU A 4 -7.42 -6.83 -7.38
CA LEU A 4 -7.50 -7.44 -6.06
C LEU A 4 -7.22 -6.41 -4.95
N THR A 5 -7.99 -6.47 -3.87
CA THR A 5 -7.70 -5.70 -2.64
C THR A 5 -7.45 -6.64 -1.47
N VAL A 6 -6.36 -6.41 -0.74
CA VAL A 6 -5.99 -7.16 0.47
C VAL A 6 -6.13 -6.25 1.68
N ILE A 7 -6.87 -6.72 2.70
CA ILE A 7 -6.98 -6.06 4.01
C ILE A 7 -6.21 -6.91 5.02
N SER A 8 -5.11 -6.36 5.55
CA SER A 8 -4.20 -7.13 6.40
C SER A 8 -4.45 -6.92 7.90
N GLY A 9 -4.07 -7.94 8.68
CA GLY A 9 -4.04 -7.90 10.13
C GLY A 9 -2.72 -7.38 10.70
N THR A 10 -2.56 -7.52 12.01
CA THR A 10 -1.37 -7.11 12.76
C THR A 10 -0.10 -7.80 12.23
N GLY A 11 1.00 -7.04 12.12
CA GLY A 11 2.30 -7.57 11.71
C GLY A 11 2.53 -7.63 10.20
N PHE A 12 1.52 -7.33 9.39
CA PHE A 12 1.62 -7.30 7.93
C PHE A 12 1.30 -5.88 7.45
N TYR A 13 2.32 -5.00 7.51
CA TYR A 13 2.21 -3.57 7.23
C TYR A 13 2.72 -3.17 5.85
N ASP A 14 3.25 -4.13 5.12
CA ASP A 14 3.82 -3.97 3.79
C ASP A 14 3.50 -5.21 2.95
N PHE A 15 3.59 -5.06 1.64
CA PHE A 15 3.35 -6.14 0.69
C PHE A 15 4.63 -6.40 -0.12
N PRO A 16 5.45 -7.38 0.28
CA PRO A 16 6.68 -7.71 -0.43
C PRO A 16 6.39 -8.03 -1.91
N GLY A 17 7.21 -7.49 -2.81
CA GLY A 17 7.03 -7.67 -4.25
C GLY A 17 6.00 -6.73 -4.89
N LEU A 18 5.48 -5.74 -4.15
CA LEU A 18 4.66 -4.67 -4.71
C LEU A 18 5.53 -3.68 -5.49
N GLU A 19 5.41 -3.71 -6.81
CA GLU A 19 6.04 -2.74 -7.70
C GLU A 19 5.18 -1.49 -7.83
N GLU A 20 5.80 -0.34 -8.14
CA GLU A 20 5.10 0.94 -8.33
C GLU A 20 4.19 1.33 -7.16
N GLY A 21 4.64 1.06 -5.93
CA GLY A 21 3.87 1.33 -4.72
C GLY A 21 3.56 2.81 -4.52
N ILE A 22 2.29 3.17 -4.57
CA ILE A 22 1.78 4.53 -4.31
C ILE A 22 0.90 4.48 -3.06
N ASP A 23 1.26 5.29 -2.06
CA ASP A 23 0.42 5.52 -0.88
C ASP A 23 -0.58 6.64 -1.16
N GLN A 24 -1.85 6.40 -0.86
CA GLN A 24 -2.94 7.37 -1.00
C GLN A 24 -3.76 7.40 0.29
N THR A 25 -4.20 8.60 0.68
CA THR A 25 -5.26 8.77 1.67
C THR A 25 -6.55 9.08 0.94
N ILE A 26 -7.57 8.26 1.17
CA ILE A 26 -8.91 8.43 0.61
C ILE A 26 -9.80 8.97 1.72
N ASP A 27 -10.34 10.16 1.51
CA ASP A 27 -11.40 10.70 2.36
C ASP A 27 -12.69 9.89 2.12
N THR A 28 -13.30 9.46 3.21
CA THR A 28 -14.56 8.71 3.17
C THR A 28 -15.52 9.32 4.16
N LYS A 29 -16.82 9.02 4.01
CA LYS A 29 -17.84 9.43 5.00
C LYS A 29 -17.61 8.89 6.42
N PHE A 30 -16.66 7.97 6.60
CA PHE A 30 -16.30 7.38 7.88
C PHE A 30 -14.92 7.87 8.40
N GLY A 31 -14.31 8.82 7.71
CA GLY A 31 -12.95 9.30 7.96
C GLY A 31 -11.94 8.81 6.93
N ASP A 32 -10.68 9.19 7.15
CA ASP A 32 -9.57 8.92 6.23
C ASP A 32 -9.18 7.44 6.23
N ALA A 33 -9.03 6.87 5.03
CA ALA A 33 -8.50 5.53 4.81
C ALA A 33 -7.15 5.60 4.08
N SER A 34 -6.11 5.00 4.64
CA SER A 34 -4.82 4.83 3.97
C SER A 34 -4.81 3.57 3.11
N VAL A 35 -4.53 3.73 1.83
CA VAL A 35 -4.47 2.65 0.84
C VAL A 35 -3.14 2.74 0.12
N ARG A 36 -2.43 1.62 -0.01
CA ARG A 36 -1.28 1.50 -0.90
C ARG A 36 -1.67 0.67 -2.11
N SER A 37 -1.37 1.13 -3.31
CA SER A 37 -1.61 0.37 -4.52
C SER A 37 -0.33 0.18 -5.31
N GLY A 38 -0.27 -0.89 -6.09
CA GLY A 38 0.86 -1.18 -6.97
C GLY A 38 0.57 -2.36 -7.87
N VAL A 39 1.62 -2.99 -8.37
CA VAL A 39 1.56 -4.11 -9.30
C VAL A 39 2.28 -5.32 -8.72
N ILE A 40 1.66 -6.50 -8.86
CA ILE A 40 2.26 -7.80 -8.51
C ILE A 40 1.96 -8.76 -9.65
N ASP A 41 3.00 -9.33 -10.26
CA ASP A 41 2.89 -10.24 -11.41
C ASP A 41 1.99 -9.67 -12.52
N GLY A 42 2.11 -8.36 -12.78
CA GLY A 42 1.31 -7.63 -13.78
C GLY A 42 -0.14 -7.32 -13.37
N LYS A 43 -0.57 -7.68 -12.16
CA LYS A 43 -1.92 -7.39 -11.64
C LYS A 43 -1.93 -6.18 -10.72
N LYS A 44 -2.95 -5.34 -10.84
CA LYS A 44 -3.13 -4.16 -10.00
C LYS A 44 -3.70 -4.55 -8.66
N VAL A 45 -2.93 -4.37 -7.60
CA VAL A 45 -3.31 -4.74 -6.23
C VAL A 45 -3.43 -3.48 -5.38
N ALA A 46 -4.45 -3.43 -4.54
CA ALA A 46 -4.57 -2.46 -3.45
C ALA A 46 -4.41 -3.15 -2.09
N PHE A 47 -3.84 -2.44 -1.15
CA PHE A 47 -3.48 -2.92 0.17
C PHE A 47 -3.92 -1.93 1.25
N ILE A 48 -4.60 -2.44 2.27
CA ILE A 48 -5.08 -1.66 3.41
C ILE A 48 -4.67 -2.37 4.69
N ALA A 49 -3.80 -1.75 5.49
CA ALA A 49 -3.44 -2.28 6.80
C ALA A 49 -4.49 -1.89 7.84
N ARG A 50 -5.14 -2.89 8.48
CA ARG A 50 -6.21 -2.65 9.48
C ARG A 50 -5.75 -1.76 10.64
N ASN A 51 -4.51 -1.90 11.08
CA ASN A 51 -3.96 -1.17 12.22
C ASN A 51 -3.16 0.09 11.81
N GLY A 52 -3.31 0.53 10.56
CA GLY A 52 -2.53 1.62 9.97
C GLY A 52 -1.24 1.15 9.32
N MET A 53 -0.77 1.92 8.34
CA MET A 53 0.48 1.65 7.64
C MET A 53 1.64 2.31 8.36
N THR A 54 2.73 1.58 8.59
CA THR A 54 4.01 2.21 8.94
C THR A 54 4.51 2.93 7.69
N LYS A 55 4.65 4.27 7.74
CA LYS A 55 5.24 5.03 6.64
C LYS A 55 6.66 4.51 6.38
N GLN A 56 6.84 3.69 5.35
CA GLN A 56 8.16 3.39 4.84
C GLN A 56 8.58 4.56 3.96
N SER A 57 9.36 5.46 4.54
CA SER A 57 10.11 6.45 3.80
C SER A 57 10.95 5.72 2.76
N HIS A 58 10.66 5.95 1.47
CA HIS A 58 11.56 5.55 0.39
C HIS A 58 12.92 6.24 0.62
N ILE A 59 13.83 5.55 1.31
CA ILE A 59 15.26 5.88 1.20
C ILE A 59 15.63 5.43 -0.22
N LYS A 60 15.53 6.35 -1.17
CA LYS A 60 16.23 6.20 -2.44
C LYS A 60 17.71 6.14 -2.10
N GLU A 61 18.31 4.95 -2.13
CA GLU A 61 19.76 4.82 -2.19
C GLU A 61 20.23 5.62 -3.41
N LYS A 62 20.88 6.73 -3.11
CA LYS A 62 21.56 7.61 -4.05
C LYS A 62 22.75 6.82 -4.58
N ARG A 63 22.60 6.22 -5.76
CA ARG A 63 23.73 5.66 -6.51
C ARG A 63 24.57 6.82 -7.01
N GLU A 64 25.74 6.99 -6.42
CA GLU A 64 26.91 7.69 -6.96
C GLU A 64 28.06 6.69 -7.07
#